data_AF-A0A2E7RJN3-F1
#
_entry.id   AF-A0A2E7RJN3-F1
#
_cell.length_a   1.000
_cell.length_b   1.000
_cell.length_c   1.000
_cell.angle_alpha   90.00
_cell.angle_beta   90.00
_cell.angle_gamma   90.00
#
_symmetry.space_group_name_H-M   'P 1'
#
loop_
_entity.id
_entity.type
_entity.pdbx_description
1 polymer ?
#
loop_
_entity_poly.entity_id
_entity_poly.type
_entity_poly.pdbx_seq_one_letter_code
_entity_poly.pdbx_strand_id
1 'polypeptide(L)'
;MRAVHHLLRTLLLGCLVASQAWGTWSIVVVDLATGEVAVATATCVTNLDLRSTVTVLVPGYGAGAHQSAIDVSGANRLINWQMLQDGYPVSEILQEIKDNDSTKGFRQIGLVSLLGDTTSFTGPHTGDWGGGATGQVGSLVYAVQGNGLAGELVVIECEQALRTSTGPLADRLLDAMDAAAIMGGDGRCSCSIPFPDSCGAPPPGTWKSSHIATLLIGRPGDPIEPCVPTGCSDGNLYMALNVAYAQLGDPDPLITLRQQYQTWSSGQVGRPDAYSSDVFCSKKVVTAGSAPVPIVIDLRDRYGTPLSTGGANISLEHDPASVGSSSLAGVTDHHDGTYTLDIQPGIITGQDLLRIVVDDGIQPVTLWPPQRLTIAKVRTPRLR
;
A
#
# COMPACT_ATOMS: atom_id res chain seq x y z
N MET A 1 51.63 59.77 -2.50
CA MET A 1 50.99 59.34 -1.24
C MET A 1 49.54 58.99 -1.54
N ARG A 2 49.10 57.78 -1.13
CA ARG A 2 47.71 57.30 -0.94
C ARG A 2 46.85 57.20 -2.22
N ALA A 3 46.67 56.05 -2.88
CA ALA A 3 46.02 54.79 -2.46
C ALA A 3 44.56 54.96 -2.01
N VAL A 4 43.61 54.69 -2.91
CA VAL A 4 42.23 54.30 -2.57
C VAL A 4 41.73 53.31 -3.63
N HIS A 5 41.83 52.01 -3.32
CA HIS A 5 41.07 50.94 -3.99
C HIS A 5 39.81 50.73 -3.14
N HIS A 6 38.64 51.09 -3.65
CA HIS A 6 37.36 50.67 -3.05
C HIS A 6 36.93 49.35 -3.70
N LEU A 7 37.14 48.25 -2.97
CA LEU A 7 36.52 46.95 -3.25
C LEU A 7 35.01 47.10 -3.01
N LEU A 8 34.21 47.03 -4.08
CA LEU A 8 32.77 46.81 -3.99
C LEU A 8 32.56 45.33 -3.63
N ARG A 9 32.22 45.04 -2.36
CA ARG A 9 31.69 43.72 -1.96
C ARG A 9 30.17 43.74 -2.17
N THR A 10 29.72 43.25 -3.31
CA THR A 10 28.32 42.91 -3.55
C THR A 10 27.98 41.67 -2.73
N LEU A 11 27.27 41.86 -1.62
CA LEU A 11 26.63 40.77 -0.88
C LEU A 11 25.42 40.34 -1.71
N LEU A 12 25.53 39.24 -2.46
CA LEU A 12 24.35 38.57 -3.01
C LEU A 12 23.62 37.89 -1.85
N LEU A 13 22.60 38.57 -1.33
CA LEU A 13 21.61 37.96 -0.47
C LEU A 13 20.74 37.07 -1.37
N GLY A 14 21.08 35.79 -1.47
CA GLY A 14 20.25 34.80 -2.13
C GLY A 14 18.97 34.64 -1.32
N CYS A 15 17.88 35.27 -1.76
CA CYS A 15 16.54 34.91 -1.32
C CYS A 15 16.27 33.48 -1.79
N LEU A 16 16.47 32.52 -0.89
CA LEU A 16 15.79 31.23 -0.97
C LEU A 16 14.29 31.52 -0.90
N VAL A 17 13.65 31.62 -2.06
CA VAL A 17 12.19 31.54 -2.13
C VAL A 17 11.85 30.13 -1.66
N ALA A 18 11.49 29.99 -0.39
CA ALA A 18 10.97 28.75 0.14
C ALA A 18 9.74 28.39 -0.71
N SER A 19 9.80 27.27 -1.42
CA SER A 19 8.63 26.71 -2.09
C SER A 19 7.56 26.50 -1.02
N GLN A 20 6.37 27.08 -1.23
CA GLN A 20 5.21 26.86 -0.37
C GLN A 20 5.04 25.35 -0.13
N ALA A 21 4.88 24.96 1.14
CA ALA A 21 4.54 23.59 1.49
C ALA A 21 3.22 23.22 0.80
N TRP A 22 3.21 22.09 0.11
CA TRP A 22 2.04 21.64 -0.63
C TRP A 22 1.16 20.81 0.30
N GLY A 23 -0.01 21.36 0.67
CA GLY A 23 -1.04 20.67 1.45
C GLY A 23 -1.38 19.29 0.89
N THR A 24 -1.62 18.31 1.74
CA THR A 24 -1.89 16.91 1.38
C THR A 24 -2.40 16.20 2.63
N TRP A 25 -3.33 15.26 2.49
CA TRP A 25 -3.62 14.27 3.53
C TRP A 25 -3.45 12.85 3.01
N SER A 26 -3.16 11.93 3.92
CA SER A 26 -2.96 10.53 3.59
C SER A 26 -3.27 9.59 4.74
N ILE A 27 -3.62 8.36 4.36
CA ILE A 27 -3.81 7.19 5.20
C ILE A 27 -2.83 6.15 4.68
N VAL A 28 -2.02 5.58 5.58
CA VAL A 28 -1.21 4.40 5.29
C VAL A 28 -1.62 3.34 6.30
N VAL A 29 -1.95 2.15 5.83
CA VAL A 29 -2.47 1.09 6.70
C VAL A 29 -2.03 -0.28 6.20
N VAL A 30 -1.78 -1.19 7.14
CA VAL A 30 -1.67 -2.62 6.87
C VAL A 30 -2.72 -3.39 7.66
N ASP A 31 -3.15 -4.54 7.13
CA ASP A 31 -3.96 -5.50 7.86
C ASP A 31 -3.13 -6.76 8.17
N LEU A 32 -2.80 -6.96 9.44
CA LEU A 32 -2.00 -8.10 9.90
C LEU A 32 -2.71 -9.45 9.74
N ALA A 33 -4.04 -9.47 9.54
CA ALA A 33 -4.80 -10.70 9.35
C ALA A 33 -4.72 -11.20 7.89
N THR A 34 -4.78 -10.29 6.93
CA THR A 34 -4.80 -10.61 5.49
C THR A 34 -3.44 -10.44 4.83
N GLY A 35 -2.56 -9.60 5.40
CA GLY A 35 -1.32 -9.15 4.77
C GLY A 35 -1.53 -8.03 3.74
N GLU A 36 -2.74 -7.46 3.65
CA GLU A 36 -3.00 -6.30 2.79
C GLU A 36 -2.20 -5.08 3.27
N VAL A 37 -1.64 -4.33 2.32
CA VAL A 37 -0.95 -3.07 2.56
C VAL A 37 -1.57 -1.99 1.67
N ALA A 38 -1.81 -0.79 2.20
CA ALA A 38 -2.57 0.21 1.49
C ALA A 38 -2.10 1.64 1.76
N VAL A 39 -2.25 2.48 0.75
CA VAL A 39 -2.02 3.92 0.82
C VAL A 39 -3.18 4.62 0.13
N ALA A 40 -3.75 5.62 0.80
CA ALA A 40 -4.69 6.56 0.21
C ALA A 40 -4.18 7.99 0.45
N THR A 41 -4.22 8.85 -0.56
CA THR A 41 -3.75 10.22 -0.43
C THR A 41 -4.48 11.15 -1.38
N ALA A 42 -4.65 12.41 -0.97
CA ALA A 42 -5.29 13.45 -1.77
C ALA A 42 -4.68 14.83 -1.51
N THR A 43 -4.72 15.71 -2.51
CA THR A 43 -4.16 17.07 -2.42
C THR A 43 -4.92 18.07 -3.28
N CYS A 44 -4.85 19.35 -2.89
CA CYS A 44 -5.30 20.47 -3.69
C CYS A 44 -4.31 20.87 -4.83
N VAL A 45 -3.20 20.14 -5.01
CA VAL A 45 -2.29 20.36 -6.16
C VAL A 45 -2.87 19.73 -7.44
N THR A 46 -2.82 20.46 -8.55
CA THR A 46 -3.16 19.96 -9.90
C THR A 46 -1.93 19.47 -10.66
N ASN A 47 -2.12 18.78 -11.79
CA ASN A 47 -1.03 18.41 -12.72
C ASN A 47 0.07 17.52 -12.09
N LEU A 48 -0.28 16.74 -11.07
CA LEU A 48 0.61 15.81 -10.38
C LEU A 48 -0.02 14.41 -10.36
N ASP A 49 0.82 13.39 -10.18
CA ASP A 49 0.40 12.04 -9.82
C ASP A 49 0.93 11.69 -8.42
N LEU A 50 0.02 11.50 -7.46
CA LEU A 50 0.37 11.16 -6.08
C LEU A 50 0.88 9.72 -5.94
N ARG A 51 0.46 8.81 -6.84
CA ARG A 51 0.97 7.43 -6.87
C ARG A 51 2.48 7.43 -7.14
N SER A 52 2.89 8.26 -8.09
CA SER A 52 4.29 8.43 -8.49
C SER A 52 5.13 9.18 -7.45
N THR A 53 4.57 10.21 -6.82
CA THR A 53 5.37 11.22 -6.10
C THR A 53 5.28 11.18 -4.57
N VAL A 54 4.27 10.52 -4.01
CA VAL A 54 4.08 10.43 -2.55
C VAL A 54 4.18 8.99 -2.06
N THR A 55 3.72 8.04 -2.87
CA THR A 55 3.37 6.71 -2.38
C THR A 55 4.53 5.72 -2.47
N VAL A 56 4.73 4.97 -1.38
CA VAL A 56 5.52 3.73 -1.34
C VAL A 56 4.60 2.62 -0.89
N LEU A 57 4.48 1.55 -1.68
CA LEU A 57 3.67 0.39 -1.32
C LEU A 57 4.44 -0.86 -1.71
N VAL A 58 4.75 -1.70 -0.70
CA VAL A 58 5.55 -2.91 -0.86
C VAL A 58 4.71 -4.11 -0.43
N PRO A 59 4.05 -4.81 -1.37
CA PRO A 59 3.23 -5.97 -1.07
C PRO A 59 3.95 -7.00 -0.20
N GLY A 60 3.30 -7.45 0.87
CA GLY A 60 3.89 -8.41 1.82
C GLY A 60 4.88 -7.84 2.83
N TYR A 61 5.13 -6.52 2.84
CA TYR A 61 6.04 -5.88 3.80
C TYR A 61 5.43 -4.67 4.51
N GLY A 62 4.96 -3.67 3.77
CA GLY A 62 4.46 -2.43 4.37
C GLY A 62 4.27 -1.31 3.35
N ALA A 63 4.08 -0.10 3.85
CA ALA A 63 3.80 1.06 3.01
C ALA A 63 4.20 2.38 3.68
N GLY A 64 4.24 3.46 2.88
CA GLY A 64 4.43 4.80 3.38
C GLY A 64 3.95 5.90 2.44
N ALA A 65 3.73 7.09 3.01
CA ALA A 65 3.39 8.32 2.29
C ALA A 65 4.43 9.40 2.61
N HIS A 66 5.09 9.92 1.57
CA HIS A 66 6.16 10.92 1.65
C HIS A 66 5.69 12.22 1.00
N GLN A 67 5.18 13.16 1.81
CA GLN A 67 4.43 14.33 1.35
C GLN A 67 4.95 15.66 1.91
N SER A 68 4.16 16.74 1.74
CA SER A 68 4.56 18.14 1.90
C SER A 68 5.50 18.57 0.77
N ALA A 69 6.73 18.99 1.04
CA ALA A 69 7.69 19.22 -0.04
C ALA A 69 8.05 17.89 -0.69
N ILE A 70 7.92 17.78 -2.01
CA ILE A 70 8.23 16.56 -2.77
C ILE A 70 9.72 16.22 -2.66
N ASP A 71 10.00 14.95 -2.37
CA ASP A 71 11.33 14.36 -2.54
C ASP A 71 11.57 14.09 -4.04
N VAL A 72 12.18 15.06 -4.73
CA VAL A 72 12.38 15.04 -6.19
C VAL A 72 13.36 13.95 -6.63
N SER A 73 14.36 13.62 -5.81
CA SER A 73 15.30 12.53 -6.13
C SER A 73 14.68 11.15 -5.87
N GLY A 74 13.62 11.08 -5.06
CA GLY A 74 13.00 9.84 -4.61
C GLY A 74 13.86 9.05 -3.62
N ALA A 75 14.90 9.67 -3.05
CA ALA A 75 15.83 9.01 -2.14
C ALA A 75 15.15 8.54 -0.84
N ASN A 76 14.27 9.35 -0.26
CA ASN A 76 13.53 8.98 0.95
C ASN A 76 12.57 7.82 0.68
N ARG A 77 11.90 7.85 -0.48
CA ARG A 77 10.99 6.77 -0.91
C ARG A 77 11.76 5.47 -1.17
N LEU A 78 12.96 5.55 -1.74
CA LEU A 78 13.83 4.39 -1.98
C LEU A 78 14.34 3.77 -0.68
N ILE A 79 14.77 4.58 0.30
CA ILE A 79 15.16 4.10 1.64
C ILE A 79 14.00 3.34 2.27
N ASN A 80 12.80 3.93 2.26
CA ASN A 80 11.59 3.27 2.78
C ASN A 80 11.32 1.94 2.08
N TRP A 81 11.28 1.94 0.75
CA TRP A 81 11.01 0.74 -0.06
C TRP A 81 12.00 -0.39 0.21
N GLN A 82 13.30 -0.08 0.31
CA GLN A 82 14.34 -1.07 0.56
C GLN A 82 14.28 -1.61 1.98
N MET A 83 14.24 -0.74 2.99
CA MET A 83 14.33 -1.14 4.39
C MET A 83 13.08 -1.88 4.88
N LEU A 84 11.90 -1.63 4.30
CA LEU A 84 10.71 -2.45 4.53
C LEU A 84 10.96 -3.91 4.14
N GLN A 85 11.61 -4.14 2.99
CA GLN A 85 11.91 -5.50 2.49
C GLN A 85 12.99 -6.19 3.32
N ASP A 86 13.93 -5.41 3.84
CA ASP A 86 14.99 -5.91 4.74
C ASP A 86 14.47 -6.20 6.16
N GLY A 87 13.23 -5.83 6.47
CA GLY A 87 12.57 -6.13 7.74
C GLY A 87 12.97 -5.21 8.90
N TYR A 88 13.38 -3.96 8.61
CA TYR A 88 13.67 -2.98 9.65
C TYR A 88 12.38 -2.40 10.28
N PRO A 89 12.38 -2.09 11.59
CA PRO A 89 11.29 -1.33 12.21
C PRO A 89 11.12 0.05 11.58
N VAL A 90 9.88 0.51 11.38
CA VAL A 90 9.60 1.78 10.69
C VAL A 90 10.18 3.00 11.40
N SER A 91 10.43 2.91 12.71
CA SER A 91 11.13 3.96 13.46
C SER A 91 12.60 4.11 13.02
N GLU A 92 13.26 3.01 12.70
CA GLU A 92 14.64 3.02 12.18
C GLU A 92 14.66 3.52 10.74
N ILE A 93 13.70 3.10 9.92
CA ILE A 93 13.52 3.62 8.54
C ILE A 93 13.35 5.15 8.56
N LEU A 94 12.46 5.66 9.41
CA LEU A 94 12.25 7.10 9.54
C LEU A 94 13.52 7.83 10.01
N GLN A 95 14.28 7.22 10.92
CA GLN A 95 15.53 7.81 11.41
C GLN A 95 16.58 7.86 10.30
N GLU A 96 16.75 6.80 9.52
CA GLU A 96 17.65 6.75 8.36
C GLU A 96 17.28 7.85 7.33
N ILE A 97 15.98 7.99 7.02
CA ILE A 97 15.50 9.07 6.13
C ILE A 97 15.89 10.45 6.70
N LYS A 98 15.65 10.70 7.98
CA LYS A 98 15.95 12.00 8.61
C LYS A 98 17.44 12.32 8.63
N ASP A 99 18.29 11.32 8.79
CA ASP A 99 19.74 11.50 8.83
C ASP A 99 20.32 11.81 7.45
N ASN A 100 19.68 11.30 6.39
CA ASN A 100 20.08 11.53 4.99
C ASN A 100 19.34 12.70 4.31
N ASP A 101 18.26 13.23 4.89
CA ASP A 101 17.52 14.39 4.36
C ASP A 101 17.83 15.68 5.15
N SER A 102 18.69 16.52 4.56
CA SER A 102 18.99 17.87 5.08
C SER A 102 17.78 18.82 5.04
N THR A 103 16.77 18.51 4.21
CA THR A 103 15.52 19.26 4.05
C THR A 103 14.36 18.66 4.84
N LYS A 104 14.60 17.69 5.73
CA LYS A 104 13.59 17.03 6.59
C LYS A 104 12.59 17.97 7.26
N GLY A 105 12.99 19.22 7.53
CA GLY A 105 12.11 20.23 8.11
C GLY A 105 10.85 20.52 7.28
N PHE A 106 10.89 20.27 5.97
CA PHE A 106 9.78 20.48 5.03
C PHE A 106 9.02 19.20 4.67
N ARG A 107 9.37 18.06 5.27
CA ARG A 107 8.80 16.74 4.95
C ARG A 107 7.71 16.35 5.94
N GLN A 108 6.72 15.62 5.44
CA GLN A 108 5.79 14.87 6.27
C GLN A 108 5.78 13.42 5.80
N ILE A 109 5.99 12.47 6.73
CA ILE A 109 6.19 11.06 6.39
C ILE A 109 5.35 10.20 7.35
N GLY A 110 4.50 9.34 6.80
CA GLY A 110 3.78 8.29 7.54
C GLY A 110 4.20 6.91 7.04
N LEU A 111 4.55 6.00 7.95
CA LEU A 111 5.01 4.64 7.63
C LEU A 111 4.27 3.59 8.46
N VAL A 112 4.08 2.41 7.88
CA VAL A 112 3.50 1.22 8.53
C VAL A 112 4.16 -0.04 7.98
N SER A 113 4.25 -1.10 8.79
CA SER A 113 4.70 -2.41 8.30
C SER A 113 3.88 -3.57 8.85
N LEU A 114 3.92 -4.71 8.15
CA LEU A 114 3.34 -5.98 8.59
C LEU A 114 4.09 -6.61 9.77
N LEU A 115 5.18 -6.00 10.26
CA LEU A 115 5.77 -6.34 11.57
C LEU A 115 4.92 -5.80 12.73
N GLY A 116 3.91 -4.96 12.44
CA GLY A 116 2.96 -4.45 13.42
C GLY A 116 3.34 -3.08 14.01
N ASP A 117 4.21 -2.33 13.33
CA ASP A 117 4.68 -1.02 13.76
C ASP A 117 4.28 0.11 12.80
N THR A 118 4.26 1.33 13.33
CA THR A 118 3.84 2.53 12.63
C THR A 118 4.56 3.77 13.17
N THR A 119 4.77 4.78 12.32
CA THR A 119 5.27 6.09 12.73
C THR A 119 4.73 7.20 11.83
N SER A 120 4.67 8.41 12.37
CA SER A 120 4.34 9.62 11.63
C SER A 120 5.29 10.74 12.04
N PHE A 121 5.75 11.51 11.07
CA PHE A 121 6.64 12.64 11.25
C PHE A 121 6.11 13.85 10.49
N THR A 122 6.05 14.99 11.16
CA THR A 122 5.71 16.28 10.56
C THR A 122 6.84 17.26 10.85
N GLY A 123 7.54 17.69 9.81
CA GLY A 123 8.59 18.69 9.93
C GLY A 123 8.04 20.06 10.34
N PRO A 124 8.82 20.91 11.04
CA PRO A 124 8.38 22.23 11.51
C PRO A 124 8.03 23.25 10.40
N HIS A 125 8.20 22.91 9.12
CA HIS A 125 7.95 23.79 7.98
C HIS A 125 6.95 23.20 6.97
N THR A 126 6.10 22.27 7.39
CA THR A 126 5.10 21.62 6.52
C THR A 126 3.81 22.43 6.33
N GLY A 127 3.68 23.60 6.97
CA GLY A 127 2.50 24.46 6.86
C GLY A 127 1.35 24.07 7.78
N ASP A 128 0.69 25.08 8.33
CA ASP A 128 -0.45 24.92 9.23
C ASP A 128 -1.76 24.74 8.42
N TRP A 129 -2.76 24.00 8.89
CA TRP A 129 -2.64 23.01 9.96
C TRP A 129 -1.87 21.78 9.47
N GLY A 130 -0.94 21.27 10.28
CA GLY A 130 -0.15 20.08 9.97
C GLY A 130 0.05 19.16 11.16
N GLY A 131 -0.18 17.87 10.97
CA GLY A 131 -0.06 16.86 12.02
C GLY A 131 -0.44 15.46 11.56
N GLY A 132 -0.55 14.53 12.50
CA GLY A 132 -0.92 13.15 12.23
C GLY A 132 -1.18 12.34 13.50
N ALA A 133 -1.75 11.16 13.30
CA ALA A 133 -2.05 10.17 14.32
C ALA A 133 -1.59 8.79 13.82
N THR A 134 -1.16 7.94 14.76
CA THR A 134 -0.82 6.55 14.48
C THR A 134 -1.52 5.65 15.49
N GLY A 135 -1.74 4.40 15.12
CA GLY A 135 -2.36 3.46 16.03
C GLY A 135 -2.57 2.08 15.46
N GLN A 136 -3.22 1.26 16.28
CA GLN A 136 -3.65 -0.08 15.92
C GLN A 136 -5.09 -0.31 16.41
N VAL A 137 -5.91 -0.93 15.56
CA VAL A 137 -7.29 -1.32 15.87
C VAL A 137 -7.57 -2.70 15.28
N GLY A 138 -7.80 -3.69 16.15
CA GLY A 138 -7.87 -5.09 15.71
C GLY A 138 -6.56 -5.50 15.01
N SER A 139 -6.68 -5.95 13.76
CA SER A 139 -5.54 -6.30 12.91
C SER A 139 -4.97 -5.13 12.11
N LEU A 140 -5.62 -3.97 12.10
CA LEU A 140 -5.16 -2.81 11.31
C LEU A 140 -4.12 -2.02 12.08
N VAL A 141 -2.97 -1.76 11.45
CA VAL A 141 -1.92 -0.85 11.94
C VAL A 141 -1.82 0.31 10.95
N TYR A 142 -1.92 1.55 11.44
CA TYR A 142 -2.11 2.72 10.57
C TYR A 142 -1.33 3.96 11.00
N ALA A 143 -1.06 4.82 10.00
CA ALA A 143 -0.64 6.21 10.14
C ALA A 143 -1.54 7.11 9.27
N VAL A 144 -2.18 8.10 9.89
CA VAL A 144 -3.00 9.13 9.24
C VAL A 144 -2.32 10.49 9.45
N GLN A 145 -2.10 11.26 8.40
CA GLN A 145 -1.41 12.54 8.49
C GLN A 145 -1.85 13.51 7.41
N GLY A 146 -1.64 14.79 7.67
CA GLY A 146 -1.76 15.80 6.64
C GLY A 146 -1.16 17.14 7.01
N ASN A 147 -0.98 17.98 6.00
CA ASN A 147 -0.45 19.34 6.11
C ASN A 147 -1.24 20.28 5.20
N GLY A 148 -1.24 21.57 5.52
CA GLY A 148 -2.10 22.54 4.85
C GLY A 148 -3.58 22.15 4.87
N LEU A 149 -4.04 21.52 5.97
CA LEU A 149 -5.42 21.06 6.10
C LEU A 149 -6.35 22.19 6.54
N ALA A 150 -7.65 21.98 6.33
CA ALA A 150 -8.70 22.86 6.86
C ALA A 150 -8.70 22.93 8.41
N GLY A 151 -8.20 21.88 9.07
CA GLY A 151 -8.00 21.84 10.52
C GLY A 151 -7.73 20.42 11.03
N GLU A 152 -7.49 20.30 12.34
CA GLU A 152 -7.20 19.04 13.02
C GLU A 152 -8.27 17.96 12.82
N LEU A 153 -9.55 18.36 12.73
CA LEU A 153 -10.65 17.41 12.57
C LEU A 153 -10.56 16.59 11.28
N VAL A 154 -9.82 17.04 10.27
CA VAL A 154 -9.55 16.23 9.06
C VAL A 154 -8.83 14.93 9.41
N VAL A 155 -7.84 14.97 10.30
CA VAL A 155 -7.10 13.77 10.74
C VAL A 155 -7.93 12.97 11.75
N ILE A 156 -8.56 13.64 12.73
CA ILE A 156 -9.33 12.97 13.79
C ILE A 156 -10.49 12.17 13.21
N GLU A 157 -11.30 12.75 12.32
CA GLU A 157 -12.47 12.08 11.77
C GLU A 157 -12.07 11.01 10.75
N CYS A 158 -10.99 11.23 10.01
CA CYS A 158 -10.39 10.21 9.13
C CYS A 158 -9.93 8.97 9.93
N GLU A 159 -9.19 9.19 11.02
CA GLU A 159 -8.75 8.10 11.91
C GLU A 159 -9.95 7.38 12.51
N GLN A 160 -10.92 8.13 13.04
CA GLN A 160 -12.10 7.56 13.67
C GLN A 160 -12.89 6.70 12.69
N ALA A 161 -13.12 7.19 11.46
CA ALA A 161 -13.79 6.44 10.42
C ALA A 161 -13.04 5.15 10.06
N LEU A 162 -11.71 5.19 9.90
CA LEU A 162 -10.90 3.97 9.65
C LEU A 162 -11.10 2.94 10.76
N ARG A 163 -11.12 3.38 12.02
CA ARG A 163 -11.24 2.53 13.20
C ARG A 163 -12.62 1.91 13.37
N THR A 164 -13.68 2.63 13.00
CA THR A 164 -15.07 2.19 13.25
C THR A 164 -15.77 1.58 12.05
N SER A 165 -15.27 1.81 10.84
CA SER A 165 -15.85 1.23 9.62
C SER A 165 -15.76 -0.30 9.64
N THR A 166 -16.54 -0.97 8.78
CA THR A 166 -16.58 -2.43 8.70
C THR A 166 -16.48 -2.89 7.25
N GLY A 167 -16.25 -4.18 7.03
CA GLY A 167 -16.08 -4.74 5.69
C GLY A 167 -14.62 -4.78 5.21
N PRO A 168 -14.40 -5.04 3.91
CA PRO A 168 -13.08 -5.06 3.26
C PRO A 168 -12.29 -3.76 3.46
N LEU A 169 -10.95 -3.84 3.40
CA LEU A 169 -10.07 -2.70 3.61
C LEU A 169 -10.36 -1.52 2.66
N ALA A 170 -10.72 -1.79 1.41
CA ALA A 170 -11.10 -0.78 0.43
C ALA A 170 -12.29 0.09 0.87
N ASP A 171 -13.34 -0.53 1.40
CA ASP A 171 -14.53 0.19 1.86
C ASP A 171 -14.21 1.07 3.06
N ARG A 172 -13.44 0.53 4.03
CA ARG A 172 -12.97 1.28 5.21
C ARG A 172 -12.11 2.49 4.84
N LEU A 173 -11.23 2.34 3.84
CA LEU A 173 -10.38 3.43 3.37
C LEU A 173 -11.19 4.51 2.66
N LEU A 174 -12.16 4.14 1.83
CA LEU A 174 -13.04 5.10 1.19
C LEU A 174 -13.91 5.85 2.22
N ASP A 175 -14.40 5.17 3.25
CA ASP A 175 -15.15 5.80 4.34
C ASP A 175 -14.27 6.78 5.13
N ALA A 176 -13.01 6.42 5.38
CA ALA A 176 -12.03 7.31 6.02
C ALA A 176 -11.66 8.52 5.14
N MET A 177 -11.50 8.33 3.83
CA MET A 177 -11.27 9.43 2.88
C MET A 177 -12.48 10.38 2.83
N ASP A 178 -13.70 9.85 2.84
CA ASP A 178 -14.92 10.66 2.86
C ASP A 178 -15.02 11.48 4.16
N ALA A 179 -14.68 10.88 5.32
CA ALA A 179 -14.64 11.60 6.59
C ALA A 179 -13.63 12.76 6.58
N ALA A 180 -12.43 12.54 6.03
CA ALA A 180 -11.42 13.59 5.83
C ALA A 180 -11.94 14.71 4.91
N ALA A 181 -12.59 14.34 3.80
CA ALA A 181 -13.12 15.28 2.81
C ALA A 181 -14.26 16.14 3.37
N ILE A 182 -15.18 15.55 4.16
CA ILE A 182 -16.27 16.26 4.84
C ILE A 182 -15.70 17.33 5.79
N MET A 183 -14.60 17.05 6.48
CA MET A 183 -13.93 18.01 7.36
C MET A 183 -13.10 19.07 6.61
N GLY A 184 -13.11 19.06 5.28
CA GLY A 184 -12.51 20.08 4.43
C GLY A 184 -11.23 19.63 3.72
N GLY A 185 -10.65 18.48 4.08
CA GLY A 185 -9.43 17.96 3.46
C GLY A 185 -8.29 18.98 3.43
N ASP A 186 -7.72 19.21 2.25
CA ASP A 186 -6.70 20.22 2.00
C ASP A 186 -7.37 21.60 1.94
N GLY A 187 -7.04 22.41 2.94
CA GLY A 187 -7.67 23.69 3.19
C GLY A 187 -7.43 24.71 2.08
N ARG A 188 -6.50 24.47 1.16
CA ARG A 188 -6.31 25.34 -0.01
C ARG A 188 -7.45 25.24 -1.01
N CYS A 189 -8.16 24.10 -1.00
CA CYS A 189 -9.31 23.85 -1.86
C CYS A 189 -10.63 24.25 -1.20
N SER A 190 -10.70 24.15 0.12
CA SER A 190 -11.94 24.35 0.88
C SER A 190 -12.01 25.65 1.66
N CYS A 191 -10.86 26.21 2.04
CA CYS A 191 -10.74 27.53 2.65
C CYS A 191 -10.04 28.51 1.70
N SER A 192 -8.70 28.58 1.76
CA SER A 192 -7.90 29.61 1.10
C SER A 192 -6.49 29.11 0.84
N ILE A 193 -5.94 29.39 -0.35
CA ILE A 193 -4.58 28.97 -0.73
C ILE A 193 -3.50 29.47 0.26
N PRO A 194 -3.45 30.77 0.63
CA PRO A 194 -2.46 31.25 1.61
C PRO A 194 -2.78 30.90 3.07
N PHE A 195 -4.03 30.56 3.40
CA PHE A 195 -4.49 30.33 4.77
C PHE A 195 -5.45 29.12 4.82
N PRO A 196 -4.92 27.90 4.67
CA PRO A 196 -5.75 26.71 4.49
C PRO A 196 -6.61 26.37 5.71
N ASP A 197 -6.26 26.80 6.92
CA ASP A 197 -7.01 26.55 8.16
C ASP A 197 -7.92 27.73 8.56
N SER A 198 -8.10 28.72 7.68
CA SER A 198 -8.78 29.98 8.03
C SER A 198 -10.31 29.91 8.14
N CYS A 199 -10.94 28.81 7.70
CA CYS A 199 -12.39 28.71 7.60
C CYS A 199 -13.03 27.67 8.54
N GLY A 200 -12.21 26.96 9.33
CA GLY A 200 -12.65 25.91 10.24
C GLY A 200 -12.89 24.56 9.56
N ALA A 201 -13.11 23.53 10.39
CA ALA A 201 -13.40 22.17 9.96
C ALA A 201 -14.71 21.71 10.66
N PRO A 202 -15.78 21.33 9.94
CA PRO A 202 -15.91 21.46 8.48
C PRO A 202 -16.01 22.94 8.05
N PRO A 203 -15.53 23.28 6.83
CA PRO A 203 -15.73 24.58 6.21
C PRO A 203 -17.22 24.97 6.05
N PRO A 204 -17.57 26.25 5.86
CA PRO A 204 -18.92 26.67 5.50
C PRO A 204 -19.16 26.68 3.97
N GLY A 205 -20.40 26.45 3.52
CA GLY A 205 -20.80 26.56 2.10
C GLY A 205 -20.70 25.27 1.26
N THR A 206 -20.20 25.38 0.03
CA THR A 206 -19.90 24.24 -0.86
C THR A 206 -18.45 24.37 -1.31
N TRP A 207 -17.70 23.29 -1.19
CA TRP A 207 -16.29 23.24 -1.53
C TRP A 207 -15.93 21.87 -2.10
N LYS A 208 -14.70 21.77 -2.60
CA LYS A 208 -14.03 20.48 -2.81
C LYS A 208 -12.92 20.34 -1.78
N SER A 209 -12.57 19.11 -1.47
CA SER A 209 -11.49 18.76 -0.55
C SER A 209 -10.13 18.73 -1.25
N SER A 210 -10.09 18.35 -2.53
CA SER A 210 -8.86 18.13 -3.31
C SER A 210 -9.11 18.23 -4.81
N HIS A 211 -8.03 18.11 -5.59
CA HIS A 211 -8.07 17.97 -7.04
C HIS A 211 -7.68 16.59 -7.52
N ILE A 212 -6.68 15.97 -6.89
CA ILE A 212 -6.18 14.66 -7.25
C ILE A 212 -6.15 13.78 -6.02
N ALA A 213 -6.34 12.48 -6.24
CA ALA A 213 -6.30 11.48 -5.20
C ALA A 213 -5.91 10.12 -5.76
N THR A 214 -5.32 9.27 -4.92
CA THR A 214 -5.09 7.86 -5.22
C THR A 214 -5.46 6.99 -4.02
N LEU A 215 -5.90 5.77 -4.29
CA LEU A 215 -6.15 4.73 -3.30
C LEU A 215 -5.61 3.41 -3.87
N LEU A 216 -4.61 2.85 -3.19
CA LEU A 216 -3.89 1.66 -3.61
C LEU A 216 -3.98 0.59 -2.52
N ILE A 217 -4.18 -0.66 -2.92
CA ILE A 217 -4.12 -1.83 -2.06
C ILE A 217 -3.28 -2.90 -2.76
N GLY A 218 -2.22 -3.35 -2.09
CA GLY A 218 -1.47 -4.53 -2.48
C GLY A 218 -1.77 -5.71 -1.55
N ARG A 219 -1.76 -6.92 -2.10
CA ARG A 219 -1.92 -8.18 -1.39
C ARG A 219 -0.63 -9.00 -1.44
N PRO A 220 -0.42 -9.94 -0.49
CA PRO A 220 0.69 -10.87 -0.59
C PRO A 220 0.67 -11.62 -1.93
N GLY A 221 1.81 -11.62 -2.63
CA GLY A 221 1.94 -12.22 -3.96
C GLY A 221 1.75 -11.25 -5.12
N ASP A 222 1.28 -10.02 -4.89
CA ASP A 222 1.38 -8.96 -5.90
C ASP A 222 2.86 -8.66 -6.18
N PRO A 223 3.23 -8.32 -7.43
CA PRO A 223 4.61 -8.02 -7.78
C PRO A 223 5.10 -6.77 -7.06
N ILE A 224 6.36 -6.83 -6.59
CA ILE A 224 7.08 -5.69 -6.03
C ILE A 224 7.88 -5.06 -7.17
N GLU A 225 7.42 -3.94 -7.69
CA GLU A 225 8.17 -3.20 -8.71
C GLU A 225 9.36 -2.44 -8.11
N PRO A 226 10.43 -2.22 -8.90
CA PRO A 226 11.54 -1.37 -8.49
C PRO A 226 11.07 0.04 -8.12
N CYS A 227 11.53 0.54 -6.98
CA CYS A 227 11.32 1.94 -6.61
C CYS A 227 12.32 2.83 -7.34
N VAL A 228 11.80 3.73 -8.16
CA VAL A 228 12.55 4.71 -8.93
C VAL A 228 12.11 6.14 -8.56
N PRO A 229 12.85 7.20 -8.95
CA PRO A 229 12.48 8.58 -8.61
C PRO A 229 11.07 8.99 -9.06
N THR A 230 10.50 8.29 -10.04
CA THR A 230 9.16 8.53 -10.59
C THR A 230 8.11 7.52 -10.14
N GLY A 231 8.38 6.63 -9.19
CA GLY A 231 7.35 5.74 -8.65
C GLY A 231 7.89 4.56 -7.84
N CYS A 232 7.18 4.24 -6.76
CA CYS A 232 7.47 3.13 -5.85
C CYS A 232 6.20 2.31 -5.51
N SER A 233 5.20 2.42 -6.39
CA SER A 233 3.91 1.74 -6.27
C SER A 233 3.26 1.50 -7.64
N ASP A 234 4.04 1.48 -8.72
CA ASP A 234 3.55 1.39 -10.12
C ASP A 234 3.19 -0.04 -10.56
N GLY A 235 3.39 -1.02 -9.68
CA GLY A 235 3.11 -2.43 -9.96
C GLY A 235 1.66 -2.78 -10.24
N ASN A 236 1.48 -4.01 -10.69
CA ASN A 236 0.18 -4.62 -10.89
C ASN A 236 -0.43 -5.05 -9.55
N LEU A 237 -0.84 -4.06 -8.76
CA LEU A 237 -1.45 -4.25 -7.44
C LEU A 237 -2.88 -4.79 -7.55
N TYR A 238 -3.37 -5.44 -6.49
CA TYR A 238 -4.75 -5.91 -6.38
C TYR A 238 -5.78 -4.81 -6.73
N MET A 239 -5.56 -3.60 -6.22
CA MET A 239 -6.38 -2.45 -6.59
C MET A 239 -5.53 -1.18 -6.65
N ALA A 240 -5.63 -0.46 -7.76
CA ALA A 240 -4.99 0.84 -7.95
C ALA A 240 -5.99 1.82 -8.56
N LEU A 241 -6.58 2.66 -7.72
CA LEU A 241 -7.47 3.75 -8.13
C LEU A 241 -6.65 5.04 -8.15
N ASN A 242 -6.73 5.80 -9.25
CA ASN A 242 -5.93 7.00 -9.42
C ASN A 242 -6.69 8.07 -10.21
N VAL A 243 -6.76 9.27 -9.63
CA VAL A 243 -7.25 10.49 -10.27
C VAL A 243 -6.08 11.44 -10.32
N ALA A 244 -5.19 11.23 -11.29
CA ALA A 244 -3.99 12.03 -11.50
C ALA A 244 -4.24 13.15 -12.53
N TYR A 245 -3.41 14.20 -12.49
CA TYR A 245 -3.40 15.30 -13.47
C TYR A 245 -4.73 16.03 -13.67
N ALA A 246 -5.65 15.94 -12.71
CA ALA A 246 -6.91 16.69 -12.74
C ALA A 246 -6.68 18.21 -12.63
N GLN A 247 -7.62 18.97 -13.16
CA GLN A 247 -7.62 20.42 -13.29
C GLN A 247 -8.52 21.09 -12.26
N LEU A 248 -8.57 22.43 -12.27
CA LEU A 248 -9.37 23.23 -11.34
C LEU A 248 -10.88 23.03 -11.44
N GLY A 249 -11.39 22.85 -12.65
CA GLY A 249 -12.81 22.68 -12.91
C GLY A 249 -13.33 21.25 -12.77
N ASP A 250 -12.45 20.28 -12.55
CA ASP A 250 -12.87 18.88 -12.40
C ASP A 250 -13.59 18.66 -11.06
N PRO A 251 -14.48 17.66 -10.98
CA PRO A 251 -15.13 17.27 -9.73
C PRO A 251 -14.11 16.89 -8.65
N ASP A 252 -14.55 16.92 -7.40
CA ASP A 252 -13.75 16.38 -6.29
C ASP A 252 -13.35 14.92 -6.60
N PRO A 253 -12.05 14.57 -6.51
CA PRO A 253 -11.56 13.27 -6.90
C PRO A 253 -12.12 12.12 -6.05
N LEU A 254 -12.66 12.36 -4.84
CA LEU A 254 -13.31 11.31 -4.05
C LEU A 254 -14.57 10.78 -4.72
N ILE A 255 -15.34 11.63 -5.42
CA ILE A 255 -16.49 11.19 -6.22
C ILE A 255 -16.03 10.24 -7.32
N THR A 256 -14.96 10.62 -8.02
CA THR A 256 -14.37 9.83 -9.10
C THR A 256 -13.78 8.52 -8.57
N LEU A 257 -13.07 8.53 -7.43
CA LEU A 257 -12.54 7.32 -6.80
C LEU A 257 -13.65 6.34 -6.41
N ARG A 258 -14.78 6.81 -5.87
CA ARG A 258 -15.95 5.97 -5.58
C ARG A 258 -16.51 5.32 -6.85
N GLN A 259 -16.58 6.05 -7.96
CA GLN A 259 -17.01 5.50 -9.26
C GLN A 259 -16.00 4.48 -9.82
N GLN A 260 -14.70 4.77 -9.73
CA GLN A 260 -13.64 3.84 -10.12
C GLN A 260 -13.70 2.56 -9.27
N TYR A 261 -13.91 2.68 -7.95
CA TYR A 261 -14.08 1.54 -7.06
C TYR A 261 -15.29 0.68 -7.44
N GLN A 262 -16.45 1.28 -7.69
CA GLN A 262 -17.65 0.55 -8.11
C GLN A 262 -17.41 -0.22 -9.42
N THR A 263 -16.76 0.43 -10.39
CA THR A 263 -16.39 -0.19 -11.67
C THR A 263 -15.44 -1.36 -11.46
N TRP A 264 -14.33 -1.13 -10.75
CA TRP A 264 -13.34 -2.17 -10.42
C TRP A 264 -13.99 -3.34 -9.66
N SER A 265 -14.83 -3.04 -8.67
CA SER A 265 -15.55 -4.01 -7.84
C SER A 265 -16.45 -4.91 -8.69
N SER A 266 -17.21 -4.32 -9.62
CA SER A 266 -18.07 -5.09 -10.54
C SER A 266 -17.26 -5.98 -11.48
N GLY A 267 -16.06 -5.54 -11.88
CA GLY A 267 -15.14 -6.31 -12.70
C GLY A 267 -14.49 -7.51 -11.98
N GLN A 268 -14.65 -7.64 -10.67
CA GLN A 268 -14.15 -8.80 -9.91
C GLN A 268 -15.16 -9.94 -9.81
N VAL A 269 -16.41 -9.76 -10.25
CA VAL A 269 -17.40 -10.84 -10.26
C VAL A 269 -16.95 -11.94 -11.23
N GLY A 270 -16.93 -13.18 -10.75
CA GLY A 270 -16.47 -14.34 -11.54
C GLY A 270 -14.95 -14.43 -11.77
N ARG A 271 -14.15 -13.57 -11.13
CA ARG A 271 -12.68 -13.67 -11.10
C ARG A 271 -12.23 -14.35 -9.80
N PRO A 272 -11.15 -15.15 -9.80
CA PRO A 272 -10.66 -15.76 -8.57
C PRO A 272 -10.19 -14.72 -7.55
N ASP A 273 -10.55 -14.89 -6.28
CA ASP A 273 -10.08 -14.07 -5.17
C ASP A 273 -9.18 -14.87 -4.21
N ALA A 274 -8.09 -14.22 -3.78
CA ALA A 274 -7.03 -14.83 -2.98
C ALA A 274 -7.50 -15.40 -1.65
N TYR A 275 -8.41 -14.71 -0.98
CA TYR A 275 -8.85 -15.04 0.39
C TYR A 275 -10.18 -15.77 0.40
N SER A 276 -10.99 -15.59 -0.64
CA SER A 276 -12.32 -16.20 -0.73
C SER A 276 -12.25 -17.62 -1.28
N SER A 277 -11.26 -17.96 -2.11
CA SER A 277 -11.09 -19.30 -2.68
C SER A 277 -10.63 -20.32 -1.64
N ASP A 278 -11.13 -21.55 -1.73
CA ASP A 278 -10.78 -22.63 -0.81
C ASP A 278 -9.64 -23.49 -1.36
N VAL A 279 -8.71 -23.88 -0.49
CA VAL A 279 -7.62 -24.80 -0.84
C VAL A 279 -7.58 -25.96 0.16
N PHE A 280 -7.72 -27.17 -0.34
CA PHE A 280 -7.73 -28.40 0.45
C PHE A 280 -6.52 -29.28 0.13
N CYS A 281 -5.63 -29.46 1.11
CA CYS A 281 -4.52 -30.41 1.02
C CYS A 281 -4.81 -31.63 1.90
N SER A 282 -4.93 -32.81 1.26
CA SER A 282 -5.26 -34.07 1.93
C SER A 282 -4.18 -34.54 2.91
N LYS A 283 -2.91 -34.13 2.73
CA LYS A 283 -1.78 -34.51 3.58
C LYS A 283 -0.86 -33.32 3.84
N LYS A 284 -0.84 -32.85 5.09
CA LYS A 284 0.05 -31.75 5.52
C LYS A 284 1.48 -32.20 5.87
N VAL A 285 1.70 -33.51 6.03
CA VAL A 285 3.02 -34.10 6.33
C VAL A 285 3.27 -35.23 5.34
N VAL A 286 4.39 -35.17 4.64
CA VAL A 286 4.78 -36.10 3.59
C VAL A 286 6.20 -36.58 3.82
N THR A 287 6.55 -37.74 3.25
CA THR A 287 7.92 -38.23 3.30
C THR A 287 8.73 -37.61 2.15
N ALA A 288 9.98 -37.26 2.41
CA ALA A 288 10.91 -36.78 1.38
C ALA A 288 10.93 -37.71 0.16
N GLY A 289 10.72 -37.15 -1.04
CA GLY A 289 10.67 -37.88 -2.31
C GLY A 289 9.51 -38.88 -2.46
N SER A 290 8.47 -38.77 -1.63
CA SER A 290 7.28 -39.64 -1.76
C SER A 290 6.46 -39.31 -3.01
N ALA A 291 5.44 -40.13 -3.30
CA ALA A 291 4.54 -39.91 -4.43
C ALA A 291 3.83 -38.54 -4.33
N PRO A 292 3.36 -37.98 -5.46
CA PRO A 292 2.62 -36.73 -5.49
C PRO A 292 1.44 -36.71 -4.51
N VAL A 293 1.21 -35.54 -3.92
CA VAL A 293 0.08 -35.27 -3.04
C VAL A 293 -0.90 -34.34 -3.75
N PRO A 294 -2.18 -34.73 -3.87
CA PRO A 294 -3.18 -33.88 -4.47
C PRO A 294 -3.56 -32.75 -3.52
N ILE A 295 -3.56 -31.53 -4.06
CA ILE A 295 -4.21 -30.34 -3.50
C ILE A 295 -5.42 -30.02 -4.38
N VAL A 296 -6.59 -29.86 -3.78
CA VAL A 296 -7.81 -29.45 -4.49
C VAL A 296 -8.06 -27.98 -4.22
N ILE A 297 -8.45 -27.24 -5.24
CA ILE A 297 -8.81 -25.82 -5.16
C ILE A 297 -10.26 -25.67 -5.63
N ASP A 298 -11.03 -24.87 -4.88
CA ASP A 298 -12.36 -24.38 -5.28
C ASP A 298 -12.26 -22.85 -5.40
N LEU A 299 -12.17 -22.36 -6.65
CA LEU A 299 -12.01 -20.93 -6.91
C LEU A 299 -13.32 -20.21 -6.68
N ARG A 300 -13.25 -19.11 -5.94
CA ARG A 300 -14.39 -18.25 -5.65
C ARG A 300 -14.06 -16.80 -5.98
N ASP A 301 -15.09 -16.05 -6.33
CA ASP A 301 -14.95 -14.61 -6.47
C ASP A 301 -14.85 -13.90 -5.13
N ARG A 302 -14.60 -12.59 -5.17
CA ARG A 302 -14.45 -11.77 -3.96
C ARG A 302 -15.69 -11.75 -3.05
N TYR A 303 -16.84 -12.22 -3.53
CA TYR A 303 -18.08 -12.32 -2.78
C TYR A 303 -18.30 -13.74 -2.24
N GLY A 304 -17.35 -14.65 -2.44
CA GLY A 304 -17.41 -16.05 -2.03
C GLY A 304 -18.21 -16.95 -2.98
N THR A 305 -18.63 -16.43 -4.14
CA THR A 305 -19.39 -17.21 -5.12
C THR A 305 -18.45 -18.17 -5.85
N PRO A 306 -18.71 -19.49 -5.87
CA PRO A 306 -17.93 -20.42 -6.68
C PRO A 306 -17.92 -20.01 -8.14
N LEU A 307 -16.75 -20.06 -8.76
CA LEU A 307 -16.63 -19.93 -10.21
C LEU A 307 -17.29 -21.14 -10.86
N SER A 308 -17.95 -20.95 -12.01
CA SER A 308 -18.65 -22.03 -12.72
C SER A 308 -17.92 -22.52 -13.96
N THR A 309 -16.71 -22.01 -14.21
CA THR A 309 -15.90 -22.31 -15.40
C THR A 309 -14.43 -22.44 -15.02
N GLY A 310 -13.72 -23.33 -15.71
CA GLY A 310 -12.27 -23.44 -15.63
C GLY A 310 -11.52 -22.53 -16.61
N GLY A 311 -10.31 -22.92 -16.98
CA GLY A 311 -9.47 -22.25 -17.98
C GLY A 311 -8.40 -21.30 -17.43
N ALA A 312 -8.28 -21.18 -16.10
CA ALA A 312 -7.18 -20.44 -15.49
C ALA A 312 -5.87 -21.25 -15.59
N ASN A 313 -4.77 -20.55 -15.81
CA ASN A 313 -3.44 -21.13 -15.72
C ASN A 313 -3.01 -21.17 -14.24
N ILE A 314 -2.56 -22.34 -13.78
CA ILE A 314 -2.15 -22.53 -12.38
C ILE A 314 -0.65 -22.74 -12.34
N SER A 315 0.04 -21.93 -11.54
CA SER A 315 1.46 -22.10 -11.26
C SER A 315 1.73 -22.14 -9.75
N LEU A 316 2.94 -22.57 -9.40
CA LEU A 316 3.39 -22.75 -8.03
C LEU A 316 4.67 -21.96 -7.81
N GLU A 317 4.65 -21.12 -6.79
CA GLU A 317 5.79 -20.41 -6.25
C GLU A 317 6.07 -20.84 -4.81
N HIS A 318 7.26 -20.50 -4.33
CA HIS A 318 7.66 -20.75 -2.96
C HIS A 318 7.78 -19.46 -2.19
N ASP A 319 7.20 -19.43 -0.99
CA ASP A 319 7.38 -18.32 -0.07
C ASP A 319 8.89 -18.16 0.28
N PRO A 320 9.41 -16.94 0.52
CA PRO A 320 10.81 -16.74 0.92
C PRO A 320 11.21 -17.51 2.19
N ALA A 321 10.27 -17.79 3.10
CA ALA A 321 10.52 -18.60 4.29
C ALA A 321 10.43 -20.13 4.04
N SER A 322 10.16 -20.54 2.80
CA SER A 322 10.02 -21.94 2.38
C SER A 322 11.37 -22.64 2.24
N VAL A 323 11.41 -23.96 2.48
CA VAL A 323 12.55 -24.78 2.02
C VAL A 323 12.60 -24.95 0.50
N GLY A 324 11.49 -24.67 -0.19
CA GLY A 324 11.44 -24.58 -1.65
C GLY A 324 11.69 -25.90 -2.38
N SER A 325 11.32 -27.04 -1.77
CA SER A 325 11.78 -28.35 -2.27
C SER A 325 10.77 -29.05 -3.17
N SER A 326 9.48 -28.79 -3.01
CA SER A 326 8.41 -29.42 -3.79
C SER A 326 8.20 -28.71 -5.13
N SER A 327 7.59 -29.42 -6.07
CA SER A 327 7.25 -28.88 -7.39
C SER A 327 5.84 -29.26 -7.81
N LEU A 328 5.27 -28.48 -8.73
CA LEU A 328 4.01 -28.79 -9.39
C LEU A 328 4.26 -29.83 -10.49
N ALA A 329 3.71 -31.03 -10.33
CA ALA A 329 3.88 -32.14 -11.28
C ALA A 329 2.75 -32.19 -12.32
N GLY A 330 1.56 -31.71 -11.98
CA GLY A 330 0.40 -31.70 -12.86
C GLY A 330 -0.72 -30.83 -12.34
N VAL A 331 -1.56 -30.36 -13.26
CA VAL A 331 -2.79 -29.61 -12.97
C VAL A 331 -3.92 -30.26 -13.76
N THR A 332 -5.01 -30.60 -13.08
CA THR A 332 -6.26 -31.03 -13.69
C THR A 332 -7.29 -29.92 -13.46
N ASP A 333 -7.74 -29.30 -14.54
CA ASP A 333 -8.90 -28.41 -14.54
C ASP A 333 -10.17 -29.25 -14.71
N HIS A 334 -11.12 -29.12 -13.78
CA HIS A 334 -12.41 -29.82 -13.84
C HIS A 334 -13.47 -29.04 -14.64
N HIS A 335 -13.11 -27.87 -15.15
CA HIS A 335 -13.92 -26.96 -15.96
C HIS A 335 -15.15 -26.39 -15.26
N ASP A 336 -15.21 -26.49 -13.93
CA ASP A 336 -16.31 -26.05 -13.08
C ASP A 336 -15.85 -25.07 -11.98
N GLY A 337 -14.67 -24.44 -12.16
CA GLY A 337 -14.04 -23.57 -11.17
C GLY A 337 -13.15 -24.31 -10.16
N THR A 338 -13.14 -25.65 -10.19
CA THR A 338 -12.28 -26.47 -9.33
C THR A 338 -11.07 -27.04 -10.06
N TYR A 339 -9.96 -27.22 -9.33
CA TYR A 339 -8.71 -27.75 -9.85
C TYR A 339 -8.12 -28.79 -8.90
N THR A 340 -7.45 -29.81 -9.45
CA THR A 340 -6.58 -30.72 -8.69
C THR A 340 -5.13 -30.52 -9.12
N LEU A 341 -4.27 -30.17 -8.16
CA LEU A 341 -2.84 -29.98 -8.34
C LEU A 341 -2.10 -31.18 -7.76
N ASP A 342 -1.27 -31.83 -8.57
CA ASP A 342 -0.37 -32.88 -8.09
C ASP A 342 0.95 -32.24 -7.66
N ILE A 343 1.16 -32.12 -6.35
CA ILE A 343 2.40 -31.59 -5.78
C ILE A 343 3.37 -32.73 -5.54
N GLN A 344 4.53 -32.72 -6.21
CA GLN A 344 5.62 -33.66 -5.98
C GLN A 344 6.46 -33.20 -4.78
N PRO A 345 6.45 -33.93 -3.64
CA PRO A 345 7.31 -33.60 -2.52
C PRO A 345 8.78 -33.70 -2.88
N GLY A 346 9.55 -32.71 -2.49
CA GLY A 346 10.99 -32.70 -2.65
C GLY A 346 11.75 -33.61 -1.69
N ILE A 347 13.09 -33.54 -1.74
CA ILE A 347 13.99 -34.33 -0.90
C ILE A 347 14.55 -33.59 0.31
N ILE A 348 14.48 -32.25 0.31
CA ILE A 348 14.97 -31.42 1.41
C ILE A 348 13.91 -31.39 2.49
N THR A 349 14.29 -31.78 3.70
CA THR A 349 13.35 -31.83 4.83
C THR A 349 13.15 -30.45 5.44
N GLY A 350 11.91 -30.18 5.83
CA GLY A 350 11.53 -28.93 6.48
C GLY A 350 10.13 -28.52 6.05
N GLN A 351 9.86 -27.22 6.13
CA GLN A 351 8.56 -26.67 5.83
C GLN A 351 8.56 -26.07 4.42
N ASP A 352 7.72 -26.62 3.56
CA ASP A 352 7.39 -26.01 2.27
C ASP A 352 6.15 -25.12 2.43
N LEU A 353 6.27 -23.88 1.98
CA LEU A 353 5.22 -22.87 1.94
C LEU A 353 4.90 -22.56 0.48
N LEU A 354 3.84 -23.18 0.00
CA LEU A 354 3.44 -23.23 -1.40
C LEU A 354 2.48 -22.09 -1.71
N ARG A 355 2.92 -21.12 -2.52
CA ARG A 355 2.09 -20.03 -3.05
C ARG A 355 1.50 -20.49 -4.37
N ILE A 356 0.19 -20.67 -4.42
CA ILE A 356 -0.49 -21.09 -5.65
C ILE A 356 -0.96 -19.83 -6.37
N VAL A 357 -0.49 -19.64 -7.59
CA VAL A 357 -0.85 -18.50 -8.43
C VAL A 357 -1.88 -18.96 -9.47
N VAL A 358 -2.97 -18.21 -9.55
CA VAL A 358 -4.09 -18.46 -10.46
C VAL A 358 -4.15 -17.30 -11.44
N ASP A 359 -3.88 -17.57 -12.71
CA ASP A 359 -3.92 -16.58 -13.79
C ASP A 359 -5.14 -16.83 -14.68
N ASP A 360 -6.16 -15.98 -14.54
CA ASP A 360 -7.38 -15.99 -15.33
C ASP A 360 -7.23 -15.31 -16.70
N GLY A 361 -6.01 -14.90 -17.07
CA GLY A 361 -5.72 -14.14 -18.29
C GLY A 361 -6.01 -12.64 -18.19
N ILE A 362 -6.45 -12.15 -17.03
CA ILE A 362 -6.69 -10.73 -16.76
C ILE A 362 -5.61 -10.20 -15.81
N GLN A 363 -5.52 -10.79 -14.61
CA GLN A 363 -4.50 -10.45 -13.61
C GLN A 363 -4.31 -11.65 -12.67
N PRO A 364 -3.08 -12.18 -12.55
CA PRO A 364 -2.80 -13.28 -11.64
C PRO A 364 -3.16 -12.95 -10.18
N VAL A 365 -3.66 -13.96 -9.46
CA VAL A 365 -4.00 -13.89 -8.05
C VAL A 365 -3.26 -15.00 -7.31
N THR A 366 -2.54 -14.65 -6.26
CA THR A 366 -1.90 -15.64 -5.37
C THR A 366 -2.87 -16.02 -4.27
N LEU A 367 -3.26 -17.30 -4.18
CA LEU A 367 -4.14 -17.79 -3.12
C LEU A 367 -3.47 -17.67 -1.76
N TRP A 368 -4.23 -17.22 -0.77
CA TRP A 368 -3.71 -16.92 0.56
C TRP A 368 -4.55 -17.56 1.68
N PRO A 369 -3.93 -18.12 2.74
CA PRO A 369 -2.48 -18.19 3.00
C PRO A 369 -1.75 -19.25 2.14
N PRO A 370 -0.40 -19.21 2.08
CA PRO A 370 0.38 -20.24 1.41
C PRO A 370 0.12 -21.62 2.01
N GLN A 371 0.05 -22.64 1.17
CA GLN A 371 -0.24 -24.00 1.62
C GLN A 371 1.00 -24.62 2.27
N ARG A 372 0.84 -25.10 3.50
CA ARG A 372 1.92 -25.68 4.27
C ARG A 372 2.03 -27.18 4.01
N LEU A 373 3.20 -27.61 3.54
CA LEU A 373 3.57 -29.01 3.38
C LEU A 373 4.86 -29.31 4.17
N THR A 374 4.78 -30.19 5.16
CA THR A 374 5.97 -30.59 5.94
C THR A 374 6.63 -31.81 5.31
N ILE A 375 7.87 -31.66 4.86
CA ILE A 375 8.68 -32.74 4.29
C ILE A 375 9.49 -33.40 5.41
N ALA A 376 9.08 -34.60 5.80
CA ALA A 376 9.71 -35.39 6.86
C ALA A 376 10.78 -36.34 6.31
N LYS A 377 11.77 -36.66 7.15
CA LYS A 377 12.79 -37.67 6.84
C LYS A 377 12.15 -39.03 6.57
N VAL A 378 12.73 -39.77 5.62
CA VAL A 378 12.45 -41.20 5.44
C VAL A 378 12.84 -41.92 6.73
N ARG A 379 11.89 -42.59 7.39
CA ARG A 379 12.21 -43.44 8.55
C ARG A 379 12.88 -44.71 8.02
N THR A 380 14.18 -44.87 8.26
CA THR A 380 14.87 -46.15 8.08
C THR A 380 14.34 -47.14 9.13
N PRO A 381 13.93 -48.36 8.73
CA PRO A 381 13.57 -49.40 9.70
C PRO A 381 14.78 -49.68 10.60
N ARG A 382 14.58 -49.71 11.93
CA ARG A 382 15.59 -50.27 12.83
C ARG A 382 15.68 -51.76 12.54
N LEU A 383 16.79 -52.20 11.95
CA LEU A 383 17.16 -53.62 11.93
C LEU A 383 17.26 -54.05 13.41
N ARG A 384 16.39 -54.95 13.82
CA ARG A 384 16.41 -55.57 15.15
C ARG A 384 17.29 -56.81 15.14
#